data_AF-A0A7X7HPJ6-F1
#
_entry.id   AF-A0A7X7HPJ6-F1
#
_cell.length_a   1.000
_cell.length_b   1.000
_cell.length_c   1.000
_cell.angle_alpha   90.00
_cell.angle_beta   90.00
_cell.angle_gamma   90.00
#
_symmetry.space_group_name_H-M   'P 1'
#
loop_
_entity.id
_entity.type
_entity.pdbx_description
1 polymer ?
#
loop_
_entity_poly.entity_id
_entity_poly.type
_entity_poly.pdbx_seq_one_letter_code
_entity_poly.pdbx_strand_id
1 'polypeptide(L)'
;GYDDRWSAWSKIYYKEYSNLPDGRFIFQVKARNQLGIESLPDSLEFTIDHPWYKSPVAYMAYLLAGIGLVSILAMFIRWRIRITSRRVKLNNQRIYEAKEQEYIRQALESEKEIIRIRNERLHAEMILRDKELANQAMNLVRKNEFLNQLKDELNGLRHGCGNELTEREVSEIISKVNREVDSNRQREVFESAFDEVHEEFLQRVKVKYPDLTPTELRLCAFLKMNLPTKEIAPLLNISVRGVEICRYRIRKKMGITRDVNLTTHLLNV
;
A
#
# COMPACT_ATOMS: atom_id res chain seq x y z
N GLY A 1 -75.64 46.83 42.03
CA GLY A 1 -75.60 45.58 42.82
C GLY A 1 -75.86 44.43 41.87
N TYR A 2 -75.68 43.18 42.28
CA TYR A 2 -76.01 42.05 41.40
C TYR A 2 -77.51 42.04 41.02
N ASP A 3 -78.37 42.40 41.97
CA ASP A 3 -79.78 42.75 41.74
C ASP A 3 -80.02 44.18 42.26
N ASP A 4 -80.58 45.06 41.43
CA ASP A 4 -80.94 46.43 41.84
C ASP A 4 -82.43 46.58 42.22
N ARG A 5 -83.19 45.47 42.17
CA ARG A 5 -84.62 45.42 42.49
C ARG A 5 -84.95 44.17 43.28
N TRP A 6 -86.00 44.25 44.11
CA TRP A 6 -86.56 43.09 44.79
C TRP A 6 -87.04 42.05 43.78
N SER A 7 -86.76 40.77 44.05
CA SER A 7 -87.35 39.68 43.28
C SER A 7 -88.86 39.63 43.45
N ALA A 8 -89.55 38.98 42.51
CA ALA A 8 -90.95 38.63 42.71
C ALA A 8 -91.14 37.80 43.99
N TRP A 9 -92.28 37.97 44.65
CA TRP A 9 -92.64 37.18 45.83
C TRP A 9 -92.65 35.69 45.46
N SER A 10 -91.97 34.88 46.26
CA SER A 10 -91.88 33.44 46.08
C SER A 10 -92.15 32.74 47.41
N LYS A 11 -92.65 31.50 47.35
CA LYS A 11 -92.78 30.61 48.52
C LYS A 11 -91.46 29.91 48.88
N ILE A 12 -90.43 30.08 48.05
CA ILE A 12 -89.11 29.48 48.26
C ILE A 12 -88.33 30.34 49.27
N TYR A 13 -87.72 29.70 50.27
CA TYR A 13 -87.02 30.35 51.38
C TYR A 13 -85.50 30.50 51.15
N TYR A 14 -85.03 30.24 49.93
CA TYR A 14 -83.63 30.37 49.53
C TYR A 14 -83.52 31.03 48.15
N LYS A 15 -82.37 31.65 47.89
CA LYS A 15 -82.02 32.23 46.60
C LYS A 15 -80.59 31.82 46.25
N GLU A 16 -80.41 31.25 45.08
CA GLU A 16 -79.10 30.84 44.59
C GLU A 16 -78.55 31.89 43.63
N TYR A 17 -77.28 32.23 43.84
CA TYR A 17 -76.52 33.12 42.99
C TYR A 17 -75.30 32.37 42.47
N SER A 18 -75.23 32.20 41.15
CA SER A 18 -74.08 31.59 40.48
C SER A 18 -73.19 32.67 39.88
N ASN A 19 -71.87 32.47 39.95
CA ASN A 19 -70.87 33.35 39.32
C ASN A 19 -70.94 34.81 39.80
N LEU A 20 -71.13 35.01 41.11
CA LEU A 20 -71.01 36.34 41.71
C LEU A 20 -69.57 36.86 41.51
N PRO A 21 -69.39 38.12 41.07
CA PRO A 21 -68.07 38.70 40.92
C PRO A 21 -67.37 38.88 42.29
N ASP A 22 -66.07 39.14 42.28
CA ASP A 22 -65.33 39.45 43.50
C ASP A 22 -65.78 40.80 44.07
N GLY A 23 -65.93 40.86 45.40
CA GLY A 23 -66.41 42.06 46.07
C GLY A 23 -67.20 41.80 47.34
N ARG A 24 -67.68 42.89 47.94
CA ARG A 24 -68.54 42.87 49.13
C ARG A 24 -70.00 42.91 48.69
N PHE A 25 -70.78 41.97 49.18
CA PHE A 25 -72.20 41.86 48.90
C PHE A 25 -73.01 41.94 50.19
N ILE A 26 -74.18 42.56 50.08
CA ILE A 26 -75.18 42.61 51.14
C ILE A 26 -76.40 41.89 50.59
N PHE A 27 -76.72 40.74 51.16
CA PHE A 27 -77.94 40.01 50.85
C PHE A 27 -79.09 40.58 51.69
N GLN A 28 -80.10 41.12 51.04
CA GLN A 28 -81.28 41.68 51.71
C GLN A 28 -82.51 40.79 51.47
N VAL A 29 -83.28 40.53 52.52
CA VAL A 29 -84.48 39.70 52.46
C VAL A 29 -85.63 40.35 53.22
N LYS A 30 -86.85 40.25 52.66
CA LYS A 30 -88.09 40.64 53.33
C LYS A 30 -89.16 39.58 53.10
N ALA A 31 -90.01 39.36 54.09
CA ALA A 31 -91.11 38.39 54.03
C ALA A 31 -92.46 39.13 53.93
N ARG A 32 -93.48 38.46 53.39
CA ARG A 32 -94.85 38.97 53.36
C ARG A 32 -95.80 37.91 53.88
N ASN A 33 -96.68 38.29 54.81
CA ASN A 33 -97.67 37.37 55.37
C ASN A 33 -98.91 37.22 54.45
N GLN A 34 -99.85 36.33 54.81
CA GLN A 34 -101.06 36.07 54.02
C GLN A 34 -102.02 37.28 53.93
N LEU A 35 -101.94 38.23 54.86
CA LEU A 35 -102.71 39.48 54.88
C LEU A 35 -102.04 40.59 54.06
N GLY A 36 -100.91 40.27 53.42
CA GLY A 36 -100.19 41.17 52.55
C GLY A 36 -99.27 42.15 53.26
N ILE A 37 -99.02 41.99 54.56
CA ILE A 37 -98.13 42.84 55.37
C ILE A 37 -96.68 42.39 55.16
N GLU A 38 -95.80 43.33 54.81
CA GLU A 38 -94.36 43.11 54.59
C GLU A 38 -93.55 43.27 55.88
N SER A 39 -92.51 42.46 56.07
CA SER A 39 -91.54 42.60 57.16
C SER A 39 -90.55 43.73 56.88
N LEU A 40 -89.89 44.21 57.94
CA LEU A 40 -88.66 44.99 57.77
C LEU A 40 -87.62 44.14 57.02
N PRO A 41 -86.83 44.73 56.10
CA PRO A 41 -85.73 44.03 55.47
C PRO A 41 -84.67 43.63 56.49
N ASP A 42 -84.23 42.38 56.43
CA ASP A 42 -83.05 41.89 57.14
C ASP A 42 -81.88 41.76 56.15
N SER A 43 -80.64 41.87 56.64
CA SER A 43 -79.45 41.92 55.78
C SER A 43 -78.26 41.12 56.29
N LEU A 44 -77.61 40.37 55.40
CA LEU A 44 -76.38 39.62 55.67
C LEU A 44 -75.24 40.11 54.77
N GLU A 45 -74.11 40.49 55.37
CA GLU A 45 -72.90 40.89 54.64
C GLU A 45 -71.95 39.71 54.44
N PHE A 46 -71.48 39.51 53.21
CA PHE A 46 -70.43 38.53 52.90
C PHE A 46 -69.50 39.06 51.81
N THR A 47 -68.28 38.52 51.74
CA THR A 47 -67.26 38.92 50.78
C THR A 47 -66.80 37.72 49.98
N ILE A 48 -66.68 37.90 48.66
CA ILE A 48 -66.08 36.90 47.77
C ILE A 48 -64.66 37.37 47.46
N ASP A 49 -63.69 36.61 47.96
CA ASP A 49 -62.27 36.91 47.75
C ASP A 49 -61.88 36.83 46.28
N HIS A 50 -60.97 37.71 45.85
CA HIS A 50 -60.46 37.70 44.50
C HIS A 50 -59.73 36.38 44.20
N PRO A 51 -60.03 35.69 43.09
CA PRO A 51 -59.37 34.43 42.77
C PRO A 51 -57.84 34.59 42.70
N TRP A 52 -57.12 33.85 43.53
CA TRP A 52 -55.66 34.00 43.70
C TRP A 52 -54.88 33.88 42.37
N TYR A 53 -55.38 33.06 41.43
CA TYR A 53 -54.78 32.84 40.10
C TYR A 53 -54.99 34.00 39.12
N LYS A 54 -55.84 34.99 39.45
CA LYS A 54 -56.03 36.25 38.71
C LYS A 54 -55.31 37.43 39.34
N SER A 55 -54.60 37.22 40.45
CA SER A 55 -53.81 38.28 41.08
C SER A 55 -52.65 38.73 40.18
N PRO A 56 -52.18 39.99 40.29
CA PRO A 56 -51.00 40.46 39.56
C PRO A 56 -49.74 39.61 39.82
N VAL A 57 -49.62 39.05 41.03
CA VAL A 57 -48.53 38.14 41.41
C VAL A 57 -48.61 36.82 40.63
N ALA A 58 -49.81 36.29 40.41
CA ALA A 58 -50.01 35.08 39.61
C ALA A 58 -49.61 35.32 38.13
N TYR A 59 -49.95 36.47 37.55
CA TYR A 59 -49.50 36.83 36.20
C TYR A 59 -47.97 36.94 36.10
N MET A 60 -47.31 37.53 37.10
CA MET A 60 -45.85 37.56 37.18
C MET A 60 -45.25 36.14 37.26
N ALA A 61 -45.87 35.25 38.05
CA ALA A 61 -45.43 33.86 38.16
C ALA A 61 -45.59 33.09 36.83
N TYR A 62 -46.70 33.27 36.10
CA TYR A 62 -46.89 32.67 34.78
C TYR A 62 -45.88 33.19 33.75
N LEU A 63 -45.56 34.48 33.79
CA LEU A 63 -44.55 35.06 32.92
C LEU A 63 -43.16 34.46 33.19
N LEU A 64 -42.77 34.32 34.46
CA LEU A 64 -41.52 33.66 34.84
C LEU A 64 -41.48 32.19 34.44
N ALA A 65 -42.58 31.45 34.65
CA ALA A 65 -42.70 30.06 34.23
C ALA A 65 -42.56 29.91 32.69
N GLY A 66 -43.17 30.82 31.92
CA GLY A 66 -43.04 30.89 30.47
C GLY A 66 -41.60 31.13 30.02
N ILE A 67 -40.91 32.12 30.62
CA ILE A 67 -39.49 32.38 30.33
C ILE A 67 -38.63 31.17 30.69
N GLY A 68 -38.91 30.50 31.81
CA GLY A 68 -38.25 29.27 32.22
C GLY A 68 -38.43 28.15 31.20
N LEU A 69 -39.66 27.93 30.73
CA LEU A 69 -39.99 26.92 29.72
C LEU A 69 -39.23 27.17 28.40
N VAL A 70 -39.25 28.40 27.89
CA VAL A 70 -38.52 28.78 26.67
C VAL A 70 -37.03 28.58 26.86
N SER A 71 -36.49 28.95 28.03
CA SER A 71 -35.06 28.77 28.35
C SER A 71 -34.66 27.29 28.39
N ILE A 72 -35.50 26.43 28.98
CA ILE A 72 -35.30 24.97 29.02
C ILE A 72 -35.33 24.38 27.61
N LEU A 73 -36.31 24.77 26.79
CA LEU A 73 -36.42 24.31 25.39
C LEU A 73 -35.20 24.74 24.57
N ALA A 74 -34.77 25.99 24.68
CA ALA A 74 -33.57 26.48 24.01
C ALA A 74 -32.30 25.74 24.47
N MET A 75 -32.18 25.46 25.77
CA MET A 75 -31.08 24.67 26.32
C MET A 75 -31.09 23.24 25.76
N PHE A 76 -32.26 22.61 25.68
CA PHE A 76 -32.42 21.26 25.13
C PHE A 76 -32.03 21.19 23.65
N ILE A 77 -32.47 22.15 22.83
CA ILE A 77 -32.10 22.25 21.41
C ILE A 77 -30.59 22.43 21.25
N ARG A 78 -29.98 23.38 21.98
CA ARG A 78 -28.53 23.60 21.94
C ARG A 78 -27.75 22.37 22.40
N TRP A 79 -28.22 21.69 23.44
CA TRP A 79 -27.62 20.46 23.95
C TRP A 79 -27.65 19.34 22.89
N ARG A 80 -28.79 19.14 22.22
CA ARG A 80 -28.93 18.19 21.11
C ARG A 80 -27.98 18.51 19.95
N ILE A 81 -27.93 19.77 19.51
CA ILE A 81 -27.03 20.21 18.43
C ILE A 81 -25.58 19.94 18.82
N ARG A 82 -25.17 20.30 20.04
CA ARG A 82 -23.80 20.09 20.53
C ARG A 82 -23.41 18.62 20.53
N ILE A 83 -24.32 17.71 20.88
CA ILE A 83 -24.07 16.26 20.85
C ILE A 83 -23.88 15.79 19.40
N THR A 84 -24.77 16.17 18.49
CA THR A 84 -24.71 15.74 17.09
C THR A 84 -23.45 16.27 16.40
N SER A 85 -23.08 17.53 16.61
CA SER A 85 -21.88 18.12 16.03
C SER A 85 -20.59 17.41 16.47
N ARG A 86 -20.51 16.91 17.71
CA ARG A 86 -19.36 16.10 18.18
C ARG A 86 -19.23 14.79 17.40
N ARG A 87 -20.35 14.11 17.13
CA ARG A 87 -20.36 12.86 16.35
C ARG A 87 -19.91 13.08 14.91
N VAL A 88 -20.38 14.16 14.27
CA VAL A 88 -19.99 14.51 12.90
C VAL A 88 -18.49 14.78 12.80
N LYS A 89 -17.91 15.55 13.75
CA LYS A 89 -16.46 15.80 13.78
C LYS A 89 -15.65 14.51 13.89
N LEU A 90 -16.05 13.61 14.79
CA LEU A 90 -15.36 12.32 14.96
C LEU A 90 -15.49 11.44 13.71
N ASN A 91 -16.65 11.41 13.07
CA ASN A 91 -16.86 10.66 11.84
C ASN A 91 -16.03 11.22 10.69
N ASN A 92 -15.97 12.55 10.54
CA ASN A 92 -15.13 13.20 9.54
C ASN A 92 -13.66 12.86 9.77
N GLN A 93 -13.17 12.88 11.02
CA GLN A 93 -11.80 12.49 11.34
C GLN A 93 -11.51 11.03 10.93
N ARG A 94 -12.41 10.09 11.23
CA ARG A 94 -12.27 8.69 10.78
C ARG A 94 -12.24 8.56 9.25
N ILE A 95 -13.03 9.36 8.55
CA ILE A 95 -13.02 9.39 7.08
C ILE A 95 -11.67 9.93 6.57
N TYR A 96 -11.12 10.97 7.18
CA TYR A 96 -9.79 11.48 6.83
C TYR A 96 -8.71 10.43 7.07
N GLU A 97 -8.70 9.77 8.22
CA GLU A 97 -7.78 8.69 8.56
C GLU A 97 -7.89 7.52 7.57
N ALA A 98 -9.11 7.06 7.27
CA ALA A 98 -9.33 6.00 6.29
C ALA A 98 -8.86 6.39 4.88
N LYS A 99 -9.07 7.65 4.47
CA LYS A 99 -8.60 8.15 3.18
C LYS A 99 -7.07 8.23 3.12
N GLU A 100 -6.42 8.63 4.22
CA GLU A 100 -4.97 8.64 4.34
C GLU A 100 -4.39 7.22 4.22
N GLN A 101 -4.98 6.25 4.92
CA GLN A 101 -4.59 4.85 4.82
C GLN A 101 -4.74 4.31 3.39
N GLU A 102 -5.82 4.68 2.71
CA GLU A 102 -6.04 4.29 1.31
C GLU A 102 -4.98 4.91 0.38
N TYR A 103 -4.62 6.19 0.57
CA TYR A 103 -3.53 6.81 -0.19
C TYR A 103 -2.18 6.14 0.06
N ILE A 104 -1.87 5.82 1.33
CA ILE A 104 -0.63 5.12 1.70
C ILE A 104 -0.59 3.74 1.03
N ARG A 105 -1.72 3.03 1.02
CA ARG A 105 -1.83 1.72 0.38
C ARG A 105 -1.61 1.82 -1.13
N GLN A 106 -2.26 2.76 -1.80
CA GLN A 106 -2.09 2.99 -3.24
C GLN A 106 -0.65 3.37 -3.60
N ALA A 107 -0.02 4.25 -2.80
CA ALA A 107 1.38 4.60 -2.95
C ALA A 107 2.29 3.37 -2.82
N LEU A 108 2.09 2.54 -1.79
CA LEU A 108 2.85 1.31 -1.57
C LEU A 108 2.67 0.29 -2.70
N GLU A 109 1.45 0.13 -3.22
CA GLU A 109 1.17 -0.75 -4.35
C GLU A 109 1.88 -0.26 -5.62
N SER A 110 1.84 1.05 -5.91
CA SER A 110 2.57 1.63 -7.04
C SER A 110 4.09 1.51 -6.90
N GLU A 111 4.64 1.70 -5.69
CA GLU A 111 6.07 1.55 -5.43
C GLU A 111 6.54 0.11 -5.66
N LYS A 112 5.76 -0.87 -5.19
CA LYS A 112 6.05 -2.29 -5.44
C LYS A 112 6.06 -2.61 -6.93
N GLU A 113 5.12 -2.06 -7.69
CA GLU A 113 5.07 -2.28 -9.14
C GLU A 113 6.26 -1.65 -9.85
N ILE A 114 6.67 -0.44 -9.45
CA ILE A 114 7.89 0.21 -9.97
C ILE A 114 9.13 -0.65 -9.68
N ILE A 115 9.25 -1.18 -8.46
CA ILE A 115 10.37 -2.06 -8.08
C ILE A 115 10.35 -3.35 -8.91
N ARG A 116 9.19 -3.97 -9.10
CA ARG A 116 9.04 -5.17 -9.93
C ARG A 116 9.50 -4.91 -11.36
N ILE A 117 8.97 -3.88 -12.00
CA ILE A 117 9.32 -3.51 -13.39
C ILE A 117 10.82 -3.19 -13.49
N ARG A 118 11.38 -2.50 -12.48
CA ARG A 118 12.82 -2.21 -12.43
C ARG A 118 13.66 -3.49 -12.35
N ASN A 119 13.26 -4.45 -11.51
CA ASN A 119 13.96 -5.73 -11.40
C ASN A 119 13.86 -6.56 -12.67
N GLU A 120 12.69 -6.61 -13.31
CA GLU A 120 12.50 -7.29 -14.60
C GLU A 120 13.36 -6.67 -15.69
N ARG A 121 13.43 -5.33 -15.75
CA ARG A 121 14.29 -4.60 -16.68
C ARG A 121 15.77 -4.89 -16.44
N LEU A 122 16.21 -4.85 -15.18
CA LEU A 122 17.59 -5.17 -14.80
C LEU A 122 17.96 -6.61 -15.18
N HIS A 123 17.07 -7.57 -14.95
CA HIS A 123 17.29 -8.95 -15.37
C HIS A 123 17.37 -9.10 -16.90
N ALA A 124 16.50 -8.42 -17.64
CA ALA A 124 16.55 -8.45 -19.10
C ALA A 124 17.85 -7.83 -19.63
N GLU A 125 18.31 -6.73 -19.03
CA GLU A 125 19.59 -6.09 -19.37
C GLU A 125 20.78 -7.00 -19.06
N MET A 126 20.79 -7.66 -17.90
CA MET A 126 21.81 -8.66 -17.55
C MET A 126 21.88 -9.78 -18.58
N ILE A 127 20.74 -10.38 -18.95
CA ILE A 127 20.68 -11.45 -19.97
C ILE A 127 21.19 -10.96 -21.33
N LEU A 128 20.86 -9.73 -21.72
CA LEU A 128 21.36 -9.13 -22.96
C LEU A 128 22.89 -9.00 -22.92
N ARG A 129 23.44 -8.51 -21.80
CA ARG A 129 24.90 -8.38 -21.61
C ARG A 129 25.61 -9.72 -21.64
N ASP A 130 25.06 -10.75 -20.99
CA ASP A 130 25.57 -12.12 -21.06
C ASP A 130 25.65 -12.62 -22.52
N LYS A 131 24.61 -12.33 -23.31
CA LYS A 131 24.55 -12.73 -24.72
C LYS A 131 25.56 -11.98 -25.59
N GLU A 132 25.74 -10.67 -25.36
CA GLU A 132 26.73 -9.88 -26.07
C GLU A 132 28.15 -10.41 -25.83
N LEU A 133 28.48 -10.75 -24.57
CA LEU A 133 29.78 -11.33 -24.23
C LEU A 133 29.98 -12.71 -24.83
N ALA A 134 28.96 -13.58 -24.76
CA ALA A 134 29.02 -14.88 -25.41
C ALA A 134 29.30 -14.76 -26.91
N ASN A 135 28.63 -13.82 -27.60
CA ASN A 135 28.87 -13.55 -29.02
C ASN A 135 30.30 -13.03 -29.28
N GLN A 136 30.81 -12.13 -28.44
CA GLN A 136 32.19 -11.64 -28.56
C GLN A 136 33.20 -12.80 -28.36
N ALA A 137 32.97 -13.67 -27.38
CA ALA A 137 33.77 -14.87 -27.13
C ALA A 137 33.76 -15.82 -28.34
N MET A 138 32.57 -16.11 -28.88
CA MET A 138 32.42 -16.99 -30.04
C MET A 138 33.12 -16.43 -31.27
N ASN A 139 33.06 -15.11 -31.50
CA ASN A 139 33.77 -14.47 -32.60
C ASN A 139 35.29 -14.58 -32.46
N LEU A 140 35.82 -14.50 -31.23
CA LEU A 140 37.24 -14.72 -30.95
C LEU A 140 37.64 -16.18 -31.22
N VAL A 141 36.85 -17.15 -30.74
CA VAL A 141 37.09 -18.58 -30.98
C VAL A 141 37.13 -18.88 -32.47
N ARG A 142 36.13 -18.40 -33.24
CA ARG A 142 36.07 -18.61 -34.69
C ARG A 142 37.27 -18.01 -35.43
N LYS A 143 37.72 -16.81 -35.04
CA LYS A 143 38.92 -16.20 -35.61
C LYS A 143 40.17 -17.04 -35.34
N ASN A 144 40.33 -17.54 -34.11
CA ASN A 144 41.46 -18.40 -33.76
C ASN A 144 41.41 -19.75 -34.49
N GLU A 145 40.23 -20.35 -34.65
CA GLU A 145 40.07 -21.59 -35.42
C GLU A 145 40.45 -21.37 -36.89
N PHE A 146 39.98 -20.28 -37.50
CA PHE A 146 40.34 -19.93 -38.88
C PHE A 146 41.85 -19.71 -39.05
N LEU A 147 42.50 -19.00 -38.12
CA LEU A 147 43.94 -18.78 -38.15
C LEU A 147 44.73 -20.09 -38.01
N ASN A 148 44.25 -21.03 -37.17
CA ASN A 148 44.85 -22.36 -37.04
C ASN A 148 44.67 -23.20 -38.32
N GLN A 149 43.49 -23.16 -38.95
CA GLN A 149 43.27 -23.83 -40.25
C GLN A 149 44.21 -23.28 -41.33
N LEU A 150 44.33 -21.95 -41.42
CA LEU A 150 45.27 -21.29 -42.34
C LEU A 150 46.72 -21.71 -42.08
N LYS A 151 47.10 -21.85 -40.82
CA LYS A 151 48.42 -22.35 -40.41
C LYS A 151 48.63 -23.81 -40.83
N ASP A 152 47.62 -24.67 -40.69
CA ASP A 152 47.72 -26.08 -41.08
C ASP A 152 47.83 -26.23 -42.60
N GLU A 153 47.06 -25.45 -43.37
CA GLU A 153 47.18 -25.37 -44.84
C GLU A 153 48.58 -24.90 -45.27
N LEU A 154 49.10 -23.85 -44.62
CA LEU A 154 50.46 -23.36 -44.86
C LEU A 154 51.53 -24.43 -44.54
N ASN A 155 51.39 -25.17 -43.43
CA ASN A 155 52.29 -26.27 -43.10
C ASN A 155 52.25 -27.39 -44.15
N GLY A 156 51.07 -27.67 -44.72
CA GLY A 156 50.91 -28.62 -45.83
C GLY A 156 51.68 -28.18 -47.08
N LEU A 157 51.59 -26.89 -47.43
CA LEU A 157 52.34 -26.31 -48.56
C LEU A 157 53.85 -26.33 -48.33
N ARG A 158 54.31 -26.08 -47.09
CA ARG A 158 55.73 -26.15 -46.72
C ARG A 158 56.33 -27.50 -47.09
N HIS A 159 55.67 -28.60 -46.71
CA HIS A 159 56.17 -29.95 -46.94
C HIS A 159 55.97 -30.47 -48.37
N GLY A 160 55.18 -29.77 -49.21
CA GLY A 160 54.89 -30.19 -50.58
C GLY A 160 55.79 -29.58 -51.66
N CYS A 161 56.44 -28.44 -51.41
CA CYS A 161 57.07 -27.65 -52.47
C CYS A 161 58.57 -27.91 -52.73
N GLY A 162 59.30 -28.60 -51.84
CA GLY A 162 60.70 -28.99 -52.07
C GLY A 162 61.69 -27.84 -52.39
N ASN A 163 61.28 -26.59 -52.21
CA ASN A 163 62.02 -25.39 -52.57
C ASN A 163 62.30 -24.57 -51.30
N GLU A 164 63.57 -24.44 -50.91
CA GLU A 164 64.00 -23.80 -49.64
C GLU A 164 63.50 -22.36 -49.47
N LEU A 165 63.36 -21.62 -50.58
CA LEU A 165 62.90 -20.23 -50.56
C LEU A 165 61.41 -20.16 -50.14
N THR A 166 60.59 -21.05 -50.70
CA THR A 166 59.16 -21.14 -50.40
C THR A 166 58.93 -21.65 -48.98
N GLU A 167 59.76 -22.58 -48.48
CA GLU A 167 59.69 -23.02 -47.09
C GLU A 167 59.97 -21.87 -46.11
N ARG A 168 60.94 -21.00 -46.40
CA ARG A 168 61.25 -19.82 -45.56
C ARG A 168 60.11 -18.81 -45.55
N GLU A 169 59.57 -18.46 -46.71
CA GLU A 169 58.44 -17.52 -46.83
C GLU A 169 57.19 -18.03 -46.10
N VAL A 170 56.88 -19.32 -46.24
CA VAL A 170 55.78 -19.96 -45.53
C VAL A 170 56.03 -19.97 -44.01
N SER A 171 57.26 -20.23 -43.58
CA SER A 171 57.64 -20.18 -42.16
C SER A 171 57.51 -18.78 -41.56
N GLU A 172 57.85 -17.73 -42.31
CA GLU A 172 57.63 -16.34 -41.90
C GLU A 172 56.13 -16.03 -41.73
N ILE A 173 55.28 -16.45 -42.66
CA ILE A 173 53.83 -16.26 -42.57
C ILE A 173 53.27 -17.02 -41.36
N ILE A 174 53.67 -18.28 -41.15
CA ILE A 174 53.29 -19.07 -39.98
C ILE A 174 53.73 -18.38 -38.68
N SER A 175 54.93 -17.80 -38.64
CA SER A 175 55.40 -17.08 -37.45
C SER A 175 54.60 -15.80 -37.17
N LYS A 176 54.17 -15.07 -38.21
CA LYS A 176 53.28 -13.91 -38.10
C LYS A 176 51.89 -14.31 -37.60
N VAL A 177 51.33 -15.42 -38.13
CA VAL A 177 50.05 -15.97 -37.66
C VAL A 177 50.16 -16.43 -36.21
N ASN A 178 51.22 -17.14 -35.82
CA ASN A 178 51.45 -17.55 -34.43
C ASN A 178 51.51 -16.33 -33.52
N ARG A 179 52.17 -15.23 -33.93
CA ARG A 179 52.25 -14.01 -33.12
C ARG A 179 50.91 -13.31 -32.91
N GLU A 180 50.00 -13.41 -33.88
CA GLU A 180 48.65 -12.86 -33.79
C GLU A 180 47.71 -13.76 -32.98
N VAL A 181 47.83 -15.08 -33.12
CA VAL A 181 47.10 -16.09 -32.32
C VAL A 181 47.55 -16.05 -30.85
N ASP A 182 48.85 -15.89 -30.58
CA ASP A 182 49.41 -15.75 -29.22
C ASP A 182 49.26 -14.34 -28.65
N SER A 183 48.65 -13.40 -29.38
CA SER A 183 48.45 -12.04 -28.88
C SER A 183 47.51 -12.07 -27.67
N ASN A 184 48.11 -12.13 -26.47
CA ASN A 184 47.48 -12.13 -25.15
C ASN A 184 46.44 -11.02 -24.98
N ARG A 185 46.44 -9.98 -25.81
CA ARG A 185 45.52 -8.84 -25.74
C ARG A 185 44.05 -9.23 -25.93
N GLN A 186 43.74 -10.18 -26.81
CA GLN A 186 42.34 -10.63 -26.97
C GLN A 186 41.89 -11.53 -25.81
N ARG A 187 42.81 -12.32 -25.27
CA ARG A 187 42.56 -13.12 -24.07
C ARG A 187 42.38 -12.25 -22.83
N GLU A 188 43.19 -11.22 -22.65
CA GLU A 188 43.08 -10.26 -21.55
C GLU A 188 41.77 -9.47 -21.61
N VAL A 189 41.36 -9.00 -22.79
CA VAL A 189 40.07 -8.30 -22.95
C VAL A 189 38.89 -9.23 -22.68
N PHE A 190 38.99 -10.49 -23.07
CA PHE A 190 37.97 -11.48 -22.75
C PHE A 190 37.98 -11.84 -21.26
N GLU A 191 39.14 -12.10 -20.65
CA GLU A 191 39.28 -12.39 -19.23
C GLU A 191 38.77 -11.23 -18.38
N SER A 192 39.05 -9.97 -18.75
CA SER A 192 38.55 -8.80 -18.02
C SER A 192 37.04 -8.66 -18.12
N ALA A 193 36.47 -8.80 -19.33
CA ALA A 193 35.02 -8.68 -19.53
C ALA A 193 34.24 -9.85 -18.92
N PHE A 194 34.84 -11.04 -18.91
CA PHE A 194 34.28 -12.24 -18.31
C PHE A 194 34.28 -12.17 -16.78
N ASP A 195 35.40 -11.75 -16.19
CA ASP A 195 35.50 -11.60 -14.74
C ASP A 195 34.54 -10.50 -14.25
N GLU A 196 34.37 -9.39 -15.00
CA GLU A 196 33.42 -8.31 -14.66
C GLU A 196 31.96 -8.79 -14.66
N VAL A 197 31.54 -9.54 -15.66
CA VAL A 197 30.11 -9.93 -15.77
C VAL A 197 29.76 -11.16 -14.94
N HIS A 198 30.74 -12.01 -14.62
CA HIS A 198 30.51 -13.19 -13.80
C HIS A 198 31.07 -13.07 -12.39
N GLU A 199 31.52 -11.89 -11.96
CA GLU A 199 32.13 -11.66 -10.64
C GLU A 199 31.24 -12.22 -9.52
N GLU A 200 29.97 -11.81 -9.45
CA GLU A 200 29.06 -12.25 -8.39
C GLU A 200 28.84 -13.76 -8.38
N PHE A 201 28.74 -14.37 -9.57
CA PHE A 201 28.57 -15.82 -9.68
C PHE A 201 29.83 -16.56 -9.24
N LEU A 202 31.00 -16.12 -9.70
CA LEU A 202 32.29 -16.69 -9.32
C LEU A 202 32.52 -16.57 -7.82
N GLN A 203 32.15 -15.44 -7.20
CA GLN A 203 32.18 -15.25 -5.75
C GLN A 203 31.25 -16.23 -5.03
N ARG A 204 29.98 -16.36 -5.44
CA ARG A 204 29.04 -17.33 -4.81
C ARG A 204 29.55 -18.76 -4.91
N VAL A 205 30.04 -19.16 -6.07
CA VAL A 205 30.60 -20.50 -6.29
C VAL A 205 31.85 -20.71 -5.45
N LYS A 206 32.74 -19.70 -5.33
CA LYS A 206 33.96 -19.79 -4.52
C LYS A 206 33.68 -19.86 -3.03
N VAL A 207 32.68 -19.11 -2.54
CA VAL A 207 32.23 -19.18 -1.14
C VAL A 207 31.64 -20.55 -0.83
N LYS A 208 30.80 -21.08 -1.72
CA LYS A 208 30.15 -22.39 -1.53
C LYS A 208 31.09 -23.58 -1.72
N TYR A 209 32.06 -23.45 -2.62
CA TYR A 209 33.00 -24.51 -2.99
C TYR A 209 34.45 -23.96 -3.03
N PRO A 210 35.07 -23.75 -1.87
CA PRO A 210 36.39 -23.10 -1.75
C PRO A 210 37.52 -23.90 -2.42
N ASP A 211 37.38 -25.22 -2.54
CA ASP A 211 38.39 -26.11 -3.11
C ASP A 211 38.51 -26.07 -4.65
N LEU A 212 37.66 -25.28 -5.32
CA LEU A 212 37.73 -25.11 -6.77
C LEU A 212 38.93 -24.24 -7.17
N THR A 213 39.67 -24.71 -8.17
CA THR A 213 40.78 -23.96 -8.77
C THR A 213 40.26 -22.83 -9.66
N PRO A 214 41.07 -21.80 -9.97
CA PRO A 214 40.66 -20.73 -10.88
C PRO A 214 40.16 -21.25 -12.24
N THR A 215 40.84 -22.26 -12.81
CA THR A 215 40.42 -22.90 -14.06
C THR A 215 39.07 -23.61 -13.94
N GLU A 216 38.80 -24.27 -12.81
CA GLU A 216 37.52 -24.94 -12.55
C GLU A 216 36.38 -23.92 -12.35
N LEU A 217 36.65 -22.79 -11.70
CA LEU A 217 35.70 -21.67 -11.56
C LEU A 217 35.34 -21.06 -12.92
N ARG A 218 36.35 -20.80 -13.76
CA ARG A 218 36.14 -20.30 -15.13
C ARG A 218 35.30 -21.28 -15.95
N LEU A 219 35.58 -22.59 -15.84
CA LEU A 219 34.76 -23.62 -16.47
C LEU A 219 33.30 -23.57 -15.98
N CYS A 220 33.05 -23.37 -14.68
CA CYS A 220 31.67 -23.24 -14.17
C CYS A 220 30.91 -22.07 -14.81
N ALA A 221 31.57 -20.94 -15.03
CA ALA A 221 30.95 -19.78 -15.68
C ALA A 221 30.67 -20.06 -17.17
N PHE A 222 31.57 -20.70 -17.92
CA PHE A 222 31.26 -21.12 -19.29
C PHE A 222 30.09 -22.12 -19.38
N LEU A 223 29.98 -23.02 -18.40
CA LEU A 223 28.86 -23.95 -18.33
C LEU A 223 27.54 -23.24 -18.03
N LYS A 224 27.56 -22.21 -17.17
CA LYS A 224 26.39 -21.37 -16.86
C LYS A 224 25.90 -20.62 -18.10
N MET A 225 26.83 -20.17 -18.96
CA MET A 225 26.52 -19.58 -20.27
C MET A 225 26.00 -20.60 -21.30
N ASN A 226 25.85 -21.87 -20.93
CA ASN A 226 25.41 -22.96 -21.80
C ASN A 226 26.29 -23.16 -23.06
N LEU A 227 27.60 -22.88 -22.95
CA LEU A 227 28.56 -23.13 -24.02
C LEU A 227 28.82 -24.64 -24.20
N PRO A 228 28.92 -25.13 -25.45
CA PRO A 228 29.25 -26.53 -25.70
C PRO A 228 30.72 -26.82 -25.38
N THR A 229 31.01 -28.04 -24.91
CA THR A 229 32.36 -28.47 -24.48
C THR A 229 33.45 -28.22 -25.54
N LYS A 230 33.10 -28.35 -26.83
CA LYS A 230 34.02 -28.11 -27.95
C LYS A 230 34.45 -26.65 -28.06
N GLU A 231 33.57 -25.71 -27.72
CA GLU A 231 33.86 -24.27 -27.75
C GLU A 231 34.57 -23.81 -26.47
N ILE A 232 34.35 -24.50 -25.35
CA ILE A 232 35.04 -24.21 -24.09
C ILE A 232 36.52 -24.59 -24.14
N ALA A 233 36.86 -25.66 -24.85
CA ALA A 233 38.23 -26.17 -24.99
C ALA A 233 39.26 -25.10 -25.42
N PRO A 234 39.06 -24.37 -26.54
CA PRO A 234 39.98 -23.31 -26.95
C PRO A 234 39.99 -22.13 -25.97
N LEU A 235 38.87 -21.80 -25.33
CA LEU A 235 38.78 -20.70 -24.35
C LEU A 235 39.63 -20.96 -23.10
N LEU A 236 39.72 -22.23 -22.67
CA LEU A 236 40.52 -22.64 -21.51
C LEU A 236 41.94 -23.09 -21.88
N ASN A 237 42.31 -23.04 -23.17
CA ASN A 237 43.57 -23.56 -23.70
C ASN A 237 43.84 -25.02 -23.27
N ILE A 238 42.81 -25.87 -23.37
CA ILE A 238 42.90 -27.31 -23.06
C ILE A 238 42.19 -28.11 -24.14
N SER A 239 42.51 -29.40 -24.26
CA SER A 239 41.78 -30.27 -25.17
C SER A 239 40.32 -30.46 -24.72
N VAL A 240 39.43 -30.84 -25.65
CA VAL A 240 38.03 -31.22 -25.32
C VAL A 240 38.01 -32.27 -24.21
N ARG A 241 38.95 -33.23 -24.26
CA ARG A 241 39.12 -34.25 -23.22
C ARG A 241 39.53 -33.64 -21.87
N GLY A 242 40.38 -32.62 -21.88
CA GLY A 242 40.73 -31.83 -20.70
C GLY A 242 39.50 -31.17 -20.06
N VAL A 243 38.60 -30.61 -20.87
CA VAL A 243 37.34 -30.03 -20.37
C VAL A 243 36.48 -31.10 -19.68
N GLU A 244 36.33 -32.28 -20.28
CA GLU A 244 35.57 -33.40 -19.69
C GLU A 244 36.14 -33.84 -18.33
N ILE A 245 37.46 -33.96 -18.23
CA ILE A 245 38.15 -34.31 -16.97
C ILE A 245 37.90 -33.22 -15.92
N CYS A 246 37.96 -31.96 -16.32
CA CYS A 246 37.70 -30.83 -15.43
C CYS A 246 36.23 -30.83 -14.95
N ARG A 247 35.26 -31.11 -15.83
CA ARG A 247 33.84 -31.29 -15.46
C ARG A 247 33.64 -32.43 -14.45
N TYR A 248 34.39 -33.53 -14.60
CA TYR A 248 34.35 -34.63 -13.64
C TYR A 248 34.90 -34.20 -12.27
N ARG A 249 36.04 -33.50 -12.25
CA ARG A 249 36.62 -32.95 -11.00
C ARG A 249 35.68 -31.99 -10.29
N ILE A 250 35.04 -31.09 -11.03
CA ILE A 250 34.04 -30.16 -10.51
C ILE A 250 32.91 -30.93 -9.83
N ARG A 251 32.33 -31.93 -10.50
CA ARG A 251 31.27 -32.77 -9.90
C ARG A 251 31.72 -33.42 -8.59
N LYS A 252 32.93 -34.01 -8.59
CA LYS A 252 33.48 -34.65 -7.39
C LYS A 252 33.67 -33.67 -6.23
N LYS A 253 34.20 -32.47 -6.50
CA LYS A 253 34.41 -31.42 -5.49
C LYS A 253 33.11 -30.80 -4.98
N MET A 254 32.10 -30.71 -5.84
CA MET A 254 30.76 -30.22 -5.48
C MET A 254 29.85 -31.29 -4.86
N GLY A 255 30.30 -32.55 -4.79
CA GLY A 255 29.50 -33.67 -4.28
C GLY A 255 28.29 -34.03 -5.16
N ILE A 256 28.35 -33.73 -6.46
CA ILE A 256 27.23 -33.92 -7.40
C ILE A 256 27.23 -35.36 -7.93
N THR A 257 26.10 -36.03 -7.77
CA THR A 257 25.85 -37.39 -8.29
C THR A 257 25.63 -37.38 -9.81
N ARG A 258 25.79 -38.54 -10.48
CA ARG A 258 25.81 -38.61 -11.96
C ARG A 258 24.47 -38.30 -12.62
N ASP A 259 23.38 -38.47 -11.89
CA ASP A 259 22.00 -38.19 -12.27
C ASP A 259 21.68 -36.69 -12.34
N VAL A 260 22.44 -35.85 -11.63
CA VAL A 260 22.22 -34.40 -11.62
C VAL A 260 23.00 -33.73 -12.76
N ASN A 261 22.29 -32.93 -13.56
CA ASN A 261 22.92 -32.12 -14.59
C ASN A 261 23.73 -30.99 -13.95
N LEU A 262 25.05 -31.00 -14.20
CA LEU A 262 25.99 -30.02 -13.65
C LEU A 262 25.60 -28.57 -14.02
N THR A 263 25.13 -28.34 -15.25
CA THR A 263 24.72 -27.00 -15.69
C THR A 263 23.49 -26.53 -14.91
N THR A 264 22.49 -27.39 -14.75
CA THR A 264 21.28 -27.08 -13.96
C THR A 264 21.63 -26.81 -12.50
N HIS A 265 22.57 -27.57 -11.92
CA HIS A 265 23.04 -27.34 -10.55
C HIS A 265 23.70 -25.96 -10.40
N LEU A 266 24.56 -25.57 -11.35
CA LEU A 266 25.23 -24.28 -11.35
C LEU A 266 24.28 -23.09 -11.50
N LEU A 267 23.15 -23.25 -12.19
CA LEU A 267 22.11 -22.22 -12.28
C LEU A 267 21.42 -21.95 -10.93
N ASN A 268 21.46 -22.93 -10.01
CA ASN A 268 20.84 -22.86 -8.69
C ASN A 268 21.84 -22.52 -7.56
N VAL A 269 23.07 -22.12 -7.89
CA VAL A 269 24.10 -21.65 -6.94
C VAL A 269 24.08 -20.14 -6.81
#